data_AF-A0A1Q8WWQ1-F1
#
_entry.id   AF-A0A1Q8WWQ1-F1
#
_cell.length_a   1.000
_cell.length_b   1.000
_cell.length_c   1.000
_cell.angle_alpha   90.00
_cell.angle_beta   90.00
_cell.angle_gamma   90.00
#
_symmetry.space_group_name_H-M   'P 1'
#
loop_
_entity.id
_entity.type
_entity.pdbx_description
1 polymer ?
#
loop_
_entity_poly.entity_id
_entity_poly.type
_entity_poly.pdbx_seq_one_letter_code
_entity_poly.pdbx_strand_id
1 'polypeptide(L)'
;MTAPNVGNPTHPAVMNQMRLPRSAALGPGRGGQQRLLIDAPAGAAEIYLHGATVTSWVPRGASEIIFTSRQAVFDGATAIRGGIPLCLPEFGVGINGDAVPKHGWARIAPWRLLTVTATDGGGVRALLSVSRDRLTALYEVEVGETLRLGLSLRNEGTEPRTVEAAAHTYLSVHDVTASRISGLAGAPYSDNLARSPQEARHVQEGDVTIGGPVDRIYDSAEPITVTDPGHQRTIGIDKRNAPSTIVWNPWSTYSAPLPDMADDEFPAMVCVESGAVREHAPTIEPGASWSMQVTLSVESTAV
;
A
#
# COMPACT_ATOMS: atom_id res chain seq x y z
N MET A 1 32.41 -62.61 -4.95
CA MET A 1 32.61 -61.38 -4.17
C MET A 1 31.76 -60.29 -4.81
N THR A 2 30.60 -60.06 -4.21
CA THR A 2 29.54 -59.15 -4.65
C THR A 2 29.82 -57.74 -4.15
N ALA A 3 29.83 -56.75 -5.04
CA ALA A 3 29.97 -55.34 -4.71
C ALA A 3 28.69 -54.83 -3.99
N PRO A 4 28.82 -53.95 -2.98
CA PRO A 4 27.67 -53.50 -2.19
C PRO A 4 26.90 -52.40 -2.90
N ASN A 5 25.59 -52.53 -2.82
CA ASN A 5 24.55 -51.63 -3.30
C ASN A 5 24.44 -50.45 -2.32
N VAL A 6 24.88 -49.25 -2.70
CA VAL A 6 24.69 -48.03 -1.89
C VAL A 6 23.42 -47.35 -2.39
N GLY A 7 22.29 -47.74 -1.78
CA GLY A 7 21.04 -47.02 -1.92
C GLY A 7 21.20 -45.62 -1.32
N ASN A 8 20.92 -44.60 -2.12
CA ASN A 8 20.87 -43.21 -1.70
C ASN A 8 19.44 -42.93 -1.19
N PRO A 9 19.19 -42.69 0.12
CA PRO A 9 17.88 -42.27 0.57
C PRO A 9 17.77 -40.77 0.31
N THR A 10 17.26 -40.38 -0.86
CA THR A 10 16.76 -39.03 -1.07
C THR A 10 15.49 -38.89 -0.25
N HIS A 11 15.63 -38.41 0.99
CA HIS A 11 14.50 -37.87 1.75
C HIS A 11 13.88 -36.74 0.92
N PRO A 12 12.58 -36.80 0.58
CA PRO A 12 11.90 -35.63 0.04
C PRO A 12 11.93 -34.55 1.12
N ALA A 13 12.48 -33.38 0.79
CA ALA A 13 12.39 -32.21 1.63
C ALA A 13 10.91 -31.99 1.97
N VAL A 14 10.56 -32.06 3.24
CA VAL A 14 9.24 -31.68 3.73
C VAL A 14 9.13 -30.18 3.46
N MET A 15 8.56 -29.81 2.31
CA MET A 15 8.08 -28.45 2.09
C MET A 15 7.05 -28.22 3.19
N ASN A 16 7.44 -27.45 4.20
CA ASN A 16 6.57 -27.09 5.30
C ASN A 16 5.41 -26.30 4.70
N GLN A 17 4.28 -26.96 4.41
CA GLN A 17 3.12 -26.31 3.85
C GLN A 17 2.65 -25.27 4.86
N MET A 18 2.60 -24.02 4.42
CA MET A 18 2.09 -22.92 5.22
C MET A 18 0.68 -23.28 5.71
N ARG A 19 0.49 -23.31 7.02
CA ARG A 19 -0.83 -23.51 7.61
C ARG A 19 -1.60 -22.20 7.51
N LEU A 20 -2.75 -22.24 6.86
CA LEU A 20 -3.67 -21.11 6.77
C LEU A 20 -4.84 -21.31 7.75
N PRO A 21 -5.36 -20.24 8.37
CA PRO A 21 -6.63 -20.30 9.09
C PRO A 21 -7.76 -20.60 8.12
N ARG A 22 -8.91 -21.08 8.63
CA ARG A 22 -10.10 -21.37 7.80
C ARG A 22 -10.64 -20.15 7.06
N SER A 23 -10.35 -18.96 7.57
CA SER A 23 -10.72 -17.66 7.00
C SER A 23 -9.74 -17.15 5.94
N ALA A 24 -8.75 -17.95 5.52
CA ALA A 24 -7.81 -17.55 4.49
C ALA A 24 -7.49 -18.68 3.51
N ALA A 25 -7.31 -18.32 2.24
CA ALA A 25 -6.93 -19.24 1.17
C ALA A 25 -5.88 -18.62 0.26
N LEU A 26 -4.85 -19.39 -0.09
CA LEU A 26 -3.93 -19.05 -1.16
C LEU A 26 -4.42 -19.65 -2.47
N GLY A 27 -4.48 -18.85 -3.54
CA GLY A 27 -4.91 -19.33 -4.84
C GLY A 27 -4.61 -18.32 -5.96
N PRO A 28 -4.91 -18.70 -7.22
CA PRO A 28 -4.79 -17.78 -8.33
C PRO A 28 -5.84 -16.65 -8.25
N GLY A 29 -5.44 -15.45 -8.62
CA GLY A 29 -6.29 -14.28 -8.84
C GLY A 29 -6.38 -13.90 -10.31
N ARG A 30 -6.65 -12.61 -10.57
CA ARG A 30 -6.58 -12.02 -11.92
C ARG A 30 -5.19 -12.28 -12.51
N GLY A 31 -5.14 -12.57 -13.81
CA GLY A 31 -3.88 -12.89 -14.51
C GLY A 31 -3.17 -14.17 -14.03
N GLY A 32 -3.83 -15.01 -13.22
CA GLY A 32 -3.24 -16.23 -12.68
C GLY A 32 -2.22 -16.00 -11.56
N GLN A 33 -2.05 -14.76 -11.10
CA GLN A 33 -1.10 -14.40 -10.05
C GLN A 33 -1.53 -14.95 -8.69
N GLN A 34 -0.56 -15.34 -7.87
CA GLN A 34 -0.84 -15.86 -6.54
C GLN A 34 -1.32 -14.74 -5.62
N ARG A 35 -2.46 -14.97 -4.95
CA ARG A 35 -3.05 -14.07 -3.96
C ARG A 35 -3.46 -14.83 -2.70
N LEU A 36 -3.45 -14.11 -1.59
CA LEU A 36 -4.12 -14.49 -0.35
C LEU A 36 -5.51 -13.84 -0.35
N LEU A 37 -6.54 -14.68 -0.33
CA LEU A 37 -7.92 -14.27 -0.10
C LEU A 37 -8.25 -14.48 1.38
N ILE A 38 -8.83 -13.45 2.01
CA ILE A 38 -9.27 -13.47 3.40
C ILE A 38 -10.79 -13.25 3.42
N ASP A 39 -11.51 -14.13 4.10
CA ASP A 39 -12.92 -13.96 4.47
C ASP A 39 -13.06 -14.36 5.95
N ALA A 40 -12.95 -13.36 6.81
CA ALA A 40 -12.97 -13.50 8.25
C ALA A 40 -14.26 -12.86 8.83
N PRO A 41 -14.67 -13.24 10.06
CA PRO A 41 -15.80 -12.61 10.73
C PRO A 41 -15.74 -11.07 10.73
N ALA A 42 -14.56 -10.50 11.01
CA ALA A 42 -14.35 -9.06 11.12
C ALA A 42 -14.20 -8.33 9.76
N GLY A 43 -13.91 -9.04 8.67
CA GLY A 43 -13.74 -8.43 7.36
C GLY A 43 -13.17 -9.38 6.30
N ALA A 44 -13.21 -8.94 5.05
CA ALA A 44 -12.64 -9.63 3.90
C ALA A 44 -11.55 -8.77 3.25
N ALA A 45 -10.58 -9.41 2.61
CA ALA A 45 -9.53 -8.72 1.86
C ALA A 45 -8.90 -9.60 0.78
N GLU A 46 -8.23 -8.96 -0.16
CA GLU A 46 -7.40 -9.59 -1.18
C GLU A 46 -5.98 -9.01 -1.15
N ILE A 47 -4.96 -9.88 -1.10
CA ILE A 47 -3.55 -9.48 -1.09
C ILE A 47 -2.80 -10.27 -2.16
N TYR A 48 -2.31 -9.62 -3.20
CA TYR A 48 -1.42 -10.25 -4.18
C TYR A 48 -0.02 -10.40 -3.61
N LEU A 49 0.62 -11.55 -3.83
CA LEU A 49 2.01 -11.74 -3.41
C LEU A 49 2.97 -10.93 -4.28
N HIS A 50 2.58 -10.64 -5.52
CA HIS A 50 3.25 -9.62 -6.33
C HIS A 50 3.06 -8.24 -5.68
N GLY A 51 4.18 -7.61 -5.33
CA GLY A 51 4.21 -6.32 -4.65
C GLY A 51 3.66 -6.32 -3.22
N ALA A 52 3.29 -7.47 -2.65
CA ALA A 52 2.48 -7.58 -1.43
C ALA A 52 1.26 -6.63 -1.43
N THR A 53 0.64 -6.44 -2.60
CA THR A 53 -0.35 -5.39 -2.80
C THR A 53 -1.70 -5.83 -2.29
N VAL A 54 -2.21 -5.13 -1.26
CA VAL A 54 -3.61 -5.25 -0.84
C VAL A 54 -4.49 -4.61 -1.92
N THR A 55 -5.34 -5.38 -2.58
CA THR A 55 -6.18 -4.92 -3.71
C THR A 55 -7.65 -4.75 -3.35
N SER A 56 -8.06 -5.26 -2.19
CA SER A 56 -9.43 -5.16 -1.68
C SER A 56 -9.39 -5.21 -0.15
N TRP A 57 -10.26 -4.42 0.49
CA TRP A 57 -10.60 -4.59 1.90
C TRP A 57 -12.04 -4.14 2.15
N VAL A 58 -12.83 -5.05 2.72
CA VAL A 58 -14.23 -4.84 3.08
C VAL A 58 -14.39 -5.19 4.56
N PRO A 59 -14.45 -4.20 5.48
CA PRO A 59 -14.84 -4.46 6.86
C PRO A 59 -16.24 -5.08 6.89
N ARG A 60 -16.52 -5.94 7.88
CA ARG A 60 -17.81 -6.64 7.94
C ARG A 60 -18.97 -5.63 8.04
N GLY A 61 -19.93 -5.75 7.11
CA GLY A 61 -21.10 -4.87 7.06
C GLY A 61 -20.87 -3.53 6.36
N ALA A 62 -19.66 -3.26 5.86
CA ALA A 62 -19.34 -2.11 5.04
C ALA A 62 -19.22 -2.47 3.54
N SER A 63 -19.06 -1.46 2.70
CA SER A 63 -18.71 -1.59 1.28
C SER A 63 -17.19 -1.50 1.06
N GLU A 64 -16.73 -1.86 -0.14
CA GLU A 64 -15.31 -1.82 -0.54
C GLU A 64 -14.65 -0.47 -0.26
N ILE A 65 -13.47 -0.51 0.35
CA ILE A 65 -12.70 0.68 0.75
C ILE A 65 -11.53 0.93 -0.19
N ILE A 66 -10.99 -0.11 -0.79
CA ILE A 66 -9.80 -0.03 -1.62
C ILE A 66 -10.19 -0.04 -3.09
N PHE A 67 -9.81 1.01 -3.80
CA PHE A 67 -10.01 1.08 -5.24
C PHE A 67 -8.92 0.29 -5.96
N THR A 68 -9.33 -0.62 -6.85
CA THR A 68 -8.45 -1.26 -7.82
C THR A 68 -9.03 -1.09 -9.22
N SER A 69 -8.22 -0.62 -10.17
CA SER A 69 -8.74 -0.34 -11.52
C SER A 69 -9.27 -1.60 -12.20
N ARG A 70 -10.34 -1.43 -12.98
CA ARG A 70 -10.85 -2.45 -13.90
C ARG A 70 -9.81 -2.84 -14.95
N GLN A 71 -8.97 -1.91 -15.39
CA GLN A 71 -7.90 -2.13 -16.38
C GLN A 71 -6.55 -2.49 -15.77
N ALA A 72 -6.46 -2.61 -14.44
CA ALA A 72 -5.24 -3.01 -13.78
C ALA A 72 -4.67 -4.32 -14.36
N VAL A 73 -3.36 -4.31 -14.59
CA VAL A 73 -2.61 -5.44 -15.15
C VAL A 73 -2.10 -6.32 -14.02
N PHE A 74 -2.29 -7.64 -14.17
CA PHE A 74 -1.86 -8.66 -13.20
C PHE A 74 -0.91 -9.64 -13.88
N ASP A 75 0.18 -9.14 -14.43
CA ASP A 75 1.18 -9.93 -15.19
C ASP A 75 2.34 -10.43 -14.32
N GLY A 76 2.43 -10.01 -13.06
CA GLY A 76 3.52 -10.35 -12.15
C GLY A 76 4.84 -9.65 -12.47
N ALA A 77 4.80 -8.58 -13.28
CA ALA A 77 5.95 -7.78 -13.67
C ALA A 77 5.70 -6.28 -13.45
N THR A 78 4.52 -5.79 -13.80
CA THR A 78 4.10 -4.40 -13.65
C THR A 78 3.46 -4.16 -12.29
N ALA A 79 3.49 -2.91 -11.80
CA ALA A 79 2.80 -2.57 -10.56
C ALA A 79 1.28 -2.61 -10.81
N ILE A 80 0.52 -3.14 -9.85
CA ILE A 80 -0.95 -3.17 -9.95
C ILE A 80 -1.49 -1.74 -9.81
N ARG A 81 -2.36 -1.31 -10.74
CA ARG A 81 -3.03 -0.01 -10.68
C ARG A 81 -4.17 -0.03 -9.67
N GLY A 82 -3.94 0.59 -8.52
CA GLY A 82 -4.86 0.60 -7.40
C GLY A 82 -4.38 -0.32 -6.28
N GLY A 83 -5.25 -0.59 -5.31
CA GLY A 83 -4.85 -1.27 -4.10
C GLY A 83 -4.07 -0.36 -3.15
N ILE A 84 -3.09 -0.96 -2.49
CA ILE A 84 -2.11 -0.27 -1.65
C ILE A 84 -0.70 -0.70 -2.09
N PRO A 85 -0.17 -0.20 -3.23
CA PRO A 85 1.20 -0.44 -3.62
C PRO A 85 2.19 0.10 -2.57
N LEU A 86 3.29 -0.62 -2.36
CA LEU A 86 4.37 -0.18 -1.48
C LEU A 86 5.48 0.49 -2.31
N CYS A 87 5.62 1.81 -2.17
CA CYS A 87 6.70 2.59 -2.79
C CYS A 87 7.96 2.45 -1.93
N LEU A 88 8.93 1.64 -2.38
CA LEU A 88 10.14 1.30 -1.62
C LEU A 88 11.27 0.91 -2.58
N PRO A 89 12.53 1.27 -2.31
CA PRO A 89 13.03 2.19 -1.27
C PRO A 89 13.06 3.65 -1.76
N GLU A 90 12.28 3.97 -2.80
CA GLU A 90 12.24 5.27 -3.46
C GLU A 90 10.78 5.71 -3.59
N PHE A 91 10.52 7.01 -3.55
CA PHE A 91 9.22 7.59 -3.85
C PHE A 91 9.31 8.50 -5.09
N GLY A 92 8.34 8.36 -6.01
CA GLY A 92 8.40 9.09 -7.28
C GLY A 92 9.66 8.75 -8.07
N VAL A 93 10.52 9.74 -8.31
CA VAL A 93 11.82 9.58 -8.99
C VAL A 93 13.00 9.42 -8.01
N GLY A 94 12.72 9.18 -6.72
CA GLY A 94 13.74 9.07 -5.68
C GLY A 94 14.34 10.41 -5.27
N ILE A 95 15.11 10.40 -4.19
CA ILE A 95 15.76 11.60 -3.62
C ILE A 95 16.71 12.26 -4.62
N ASN A 96 17.42 11.45 -5.40
CA ASN A 96 18.39 11.91 -6.41
C ASN A 96 17.74 12.23 -7.77
N GLY A 97 16.46 11.93 -7.96
CA GLY A 97 15.73 12.19 -9.19
C GLY A 97 15.97 11.21 -10.34
N ASP A 98 16.64 10.08 -10.08
CA ASP A 98 17.08 9.09 -11.07
C ASP A 98 16.53 7.67 -10.82
N ALA A 99 15.57 7.51 -9.91
CA ALA A 99 15.01 6.20 -9.59
C ALA A 99 14.30 5.56 -10.80
N VAL A 100 14.78 4.38 -11.18
CA VAL A 100 14.18 3.54 -12.22
C VAL A 100 13.99 2.12 -11.67
N PRO A 101 12.74 1.62 -11.59
CA PRO A 101 11.49 2.30 -11.93
C PRO A 101 11.11 3.36 -10.89
N LYS A 102 10.19 4.26 -11.27
CA LYS A 102 9.55 5.17 -10.32
C LYS A 102 8.93 4.39 -9.16
N HIS A 103 9.00 4.95 -7.97
CA HIS A 103 8.55 4.37 -6.69
C HIS A 103 9.28 3.08 -6.27
N GLY A 104 10.47 2.85 -6.82
CA GLY A 104 11.31 1.73 -6.44
C GLY A 104 10.75 0.36 -6.85
N TRP A 105 11.40 -0.69 -6.34
CA TRP A 105 11.23 -2.06 -6.85
C TRP A 105 10.20 -2.89 -6.05
N ALA A 106 9.81 -2.49 -4.84
CA ALA A 106 9.08 -3.41 -3.97
C ALA A 106 7.68 -3.76 -4.48
N ARG A 107 6.96 -2.80 -5.06
CA ARG A 107 5.63 -3.02 -5.67
C ARG A 107 5.64 -3.88 -6.95
N ILE A 108 6.81 -4.19 -7.50
CA ILE A 108 6.97 -5.07 -8.67
C ILE A 108 7.76 -6.34 -8.36
N ALA A 109 8.09 -6.57 -7.09
CA ALA A 109 8.82 -7.75 -6.67
C ALA A 109 7.85 -8.85 -6.21
N PRO A 110 8.18 -10.14 -6.37
CA PRO A 110 7.45 -11.21 -5.72
C PRO A 110 7.79 -11.25 -4.23
N TRP A 111 6.80 -11.05 -3.37
CA TRP A 111 6.96 -11.18 -1.92
C TRP A 111 6.71 -12.61 -1.47
N ARG A 112 7.45 -13.02 -0.45
CA ARG A 112 7.25 -14.30 0.23
C ARG A 112 6.27 -14.10 1.36
N LEU A 113 5.14 -14.80 1.33
CA LEU A 113 4.28 -14.94 2.50
C LEU A 113 4.99 -15.82 3.54
N LEU A 114 5.08 -15.35 4.78
CA LEU A 114 5.77 -16.00 5.88
C LEU A 114 4.79 -16.69 6.84
N THR A 115 3.78 -15.95 7.29
CA THR A 115 2.76 -16.46 8.22
C THR A 115 1.38 -15.91 7.88
N VAL A 116 0.35 -16.69 8.22
CA VAL A 116 -1.05 -16.25 8.21
C VAL A 116 -1.71 -16.82 9.47
N THR A 117 -2.26 -15.96 10.31
CA THR A 117 -2.85 -16.33 11.60
C THR A 117 -4.17 -15.62 11.80
N ALA A 118 -5.17 -16.31 12.36
CA ALA A 118 -6.36 -15.63 12.86
C ALA A 118 -6.00 -14.71 14.04
N THR A 119 -6.74 -13.63 14.22
CA THR A 119 -6.60 -12.72 15.37
C THR A 119 -7.74 -12.94 16.36
N ASP A 120 -7.53 -12.56 17.62
CA ASP A 120 -8.57 -12.67 18.67
C ASP A 120 -9.81 -11.81 18.36
N GLY A 121 -9.63 -10.72 17.60
CA GLY A 121 -10.71 -9.85 17.10
C GLY A 121 -11.48 -10.42 15.91
N GLY A 122 -11.32 -11.71 15.58
CA GLY A 122 -12.04 -12.34 14.46
C GLY A 122 -11.52 -11.93 13.07
N GLY A 123 -10.30 -11.39 13.00
CA GLY A 123 -9.61 -11.01 11.78
C GLY A 123 -8.53 -12.01 11.36
N VAL A 124 -7.69 -11.61 10.41
CA VAL A 124 -6.51 -12.36 9.93
C VAL A 124 -5.32 -11.43 9.84
N ARG A 125 -4.17 -11.89 10.35
CA ARG A 125 -2.87 -11.24 10.19
C ARG A 125 -2.00 -12.06 9.24
N ALA A 126 -1.45 -11.40 8.22
CA ALA A 126 -0.50 -11.96 7.27
C ALA A 126 0.84 -11.22 7.39
N LEU A 127 1.96 -11.95 7.40
CA LEU A 127 3.31 -11.38 7.35
C LEU A 127 3.96 -11.77 6.03
N LEU A 128 4.40 -10.78 5.26
CA LEU A 128 5.11 -10.93 4.00
C LEU A 128 6.54 -10.38 4.12
N SER A 129 7.45 -10.90 3.31
CA SER A 129 8.80 -10.36 3.21
C SER A 129 9.34 -10.31 1.79
N VAL A 130 10.23 -9.36 1.56
CA VAL A 130 11.06 -9.27 0.36
C VAL A 130 12.43 -8.74 0.77
N SER A 131 13.48 -9.20 0.12
CA SER A 131 14.84 -8.68 0.33
C SER A 131 15.50 -8.45 -1.01
N ARG A 132 16.10 -7.27 -1.17
CA ARG A 132 16.87 -6.90 -2.36
C ARG A 132 17.89 -5.83 -1.97
N ASP A 133 19.07 -5.93 -2.56
CA ASP A 133 20.17 -4.97 -2.37
C ASP A 133 20.51 -4.73 -0.89
N ARG A 134 20.49 -5.80 -0.07
CA ARG A 134 20.73 -5.75 1.39
C ARG A 134 19.73 -4.85 2.15
N LEU A 135 18.53 -4.66 1.63
CA LEU A 135 17.40 -4.10 2.36
C LEU A 135 16.30 -5.15 2.42
N THR A 136 15.98 -5.58 3.63
CA THR A 136 14.90 -6.52 3.89
C THR A 136 13.68 -5.76 4.37
N ALA A 137 12.55 -5.95 3.70
CA ALA A 137 11.25 -5.45 4.11
C ALA A 137 10.43 -6.58 4.74
N LEU A 138 9.81 -6.28 5.88
CA LEU A 138 8.74 -7.07 6.49
C LEU A 138 7.46 -6.25 6.45
N TYR A 139 6.39 -6.85 5.96
CA TYR A 139 5.09 -6.21 5.81
C TYR A 139 4.02 -7.05 6.49
N GLU A 140 3.46 -6.50 7.55
CA GLU A 140 2.36 -7.08 8.31
C GLU A 140 1.05 -6.43 7.85
N VAL A 141 0.10 -7.26 7.42
CA VAL A 141 -1.26 -6.86 7.07
C VAL A 141 -2.23 -7.54 8.02
N GLU A 142 -2.89 -6.76 8.86
CA GLU A 142 -3.94 -7.24 9.74
C GLU A 142 -5.29 -6.74 9.24
N VAL A 143 -6.12 -7.69 8.83
CA VAL A 143 -7.46 -7.51 8.26
C VAL A 143 -8.49 -7.79 9.34
N GLY A 144 -9.28 -6.78 9.70
CA GLY A 144 -10.43 -6.91 10.58
C GLY A 144 -11.42 -5.75 10.35
N GLU A 145 -12.05 -5.28 11.44
CA GLU A 145 -12.88 -4.07 11.44
C GLU A 145 -12.09 -2.82 11.03
N THR A 146 -10.78 -2.85 11.27
CA THR A 146 -9.80 -1.94 10.69
C THR A 146 -8.82 -2.71 9.81
N LEU A 147 -8.19 -2.03 8.86
CA LEU A 147 -7.05 -2.56 8.10
C LEU A 147 -5.78 -1.91 8.62
N ARG A 148 -4.93 -2.70 9.26
CA ARG A 148 -3.67 -2.23 9.84
C ARG A 148 -2.50 -2.75 9.02
N LEU A 149 -1.65 -1.82 8.59
CA LEU A 149 -0.49 -2.06 7.74
C LEU A 149 0.76 -1.69 8.54
N GLY A 150 1.65 -2.64 8.78
CA GLY A 150 2.94 -2.42 9.43
C GLY A 150 4.07 -2.71 8.47
N LEU A 151 4.94 -1.73 8.21
CA LEU A 151 6.13 -1.91 7.38
C LEU A 151 7.38 -1.74 8.23
N SER A 152 8.32 -2.67 8.13
CA SER A 152 9.64 -2.59 8.74
C SER A 152 10.71 -2.83 7.66
N LEU A 153 11.69 -1.94 7.61
CA LEU A 153 12.83 -2.00 6.70
C LEU A 153 14.10 -2.19 7.53
N ARG A 154 14.89 -3.21 7.19
CA ARG A 154 16.17 -3.50 7.85
C ARG A 154 17.32 -3.35 6.88
N ASN A 155 18.32 -2.55 7.25
CA ASN A 155 19.56 -2.42 6.49
C ASN A 155 20.49 -3.58 6.85
N GLU A 156 20.70 -4.50 5.90
CA GLU A 156 21.64 -5.62 5.99
C GLU A 156 23.00 -5.27 5.34
N GLY A 157 23.16 -4.01 4.93
CA GLY A 157 24.39 -3.45 4.41
C GLY A 157 25.40 -3.13 5.50
N THR A 158 26.55 -2.61 5.06
CA THR A 158 27.66 -2.18 5.93
C THR A 158 27.76 -0.67 6.04
N GLU A 159 26.98 0.07 5.25
CA GLU A 159 26.93 1.53 5.24
C GLU A 159 25.51 2.03 5.55
N PRO A 160 25.34 3.25 6.12
CA PRO A 160 24.04 3.87 6.28
C PRO A 160 23.28 3.95 4.95
N ARG A 161 21.97 3.72 4.99
CA ARG A 161 21.12 3.76 3.79
C ARG A 161 19.92 4.66 4.01
N THR A 162 19.84 5.75 3.26
CA THR A 162 18.62 6.56 3.15
C THR A 162 17.61 5.85 2.26
N VAL A 163 16.36 5.78 2.71
CA VAL A 163 15.26 5.16 1.96
C VAL A 163 14.02 6.04 2.04
N GLU A 164 13.20 6.02 1.01
CA GLU A 164 11.83 6.53 1.04
C GLU A 164 10.84 5.37 1.12
N ALA A 165 9.75 5.57 1.85
CA ALA A 165 8.70 4.58 2.00
C ALA A 165 7.31 5.22 1.99
N ALA A 166 6.40 4.68 1.19
CA ALA A 166 4.99 5.08 1.23
C ALA A 166 4.05 3.89 0.98
N ALA A 167 2.94 3.86 1.73
CA ALA A 167 1.77 3.06 1.43
C ALA A 167 0.86 3.89 0.52
N HIS A 168 0.86 3.58 -0.77
CA HIS A 168 0.17 4.35 -1.81
C HIS A 168 -1.31 3.97 -1.85
N THR A 169 -2.07 4.27 -0.81
CA THR A 169 -3.45 3.80 -0.63
C THR A 169 -4.41 4.46 -1.62
N TYR A 170 -5.01 3.67 -2.51
CA TYR A 170 -6.12 4.09 -3.36
C TYR A 170 -7.44 3.84 -2.63
N LEU A 171 -8.11 4.91 -2.18
CA LEU A 171 -9.43 4.81 -1.57
C LEU A 171 -10.51 4.80 -2.64
N SER A 172 -11.46 3.88 -2.51
CA SER A 172 -12.71 3.88 -3.27
C SER A 172 -13.65 4.92 -2.67
N VAL A 173 -14.09 5.87 -3.49
CA VAL A 173 -15.12 6.86 -3.12
C VAL A 173 -16.23 6.84 -4.16
N HIS A 174 -17.43 7.26 -3.78
CA HIS A 174 -18.54 7.34 -4.73
C HIS A 174 -18.28 8.42 -5.80
N ASP A 175 -17.87 9.60 -5.35
CA ASP A 175 -17.54 10.74 -6.21
C ASP A 175 -16.55 11.66 -5.48
N VAL A 176 -15.32 11.71 -5.98
CA VAL A 176 -14.22 12.48 -5.42
C VAL A 176 -14.50 13.99 -5.37
N THR A 177 -15.40 14.49 -6.22
CA THR A 177 -15.79 15.91 -6.22
C THR A 177 -16.71 16.27 -5.05
N ALA A 178 -17.39 15.27 -4.47
CA ALA A 178 -18.22 15.41 -3.28
C ALA A 178 -17.44 15.09 -1.98
N SER A 179 -16.31 14.41 -2.08
CA SER A 179 -15.45 14.07 -0.96
C SER A 179 -14.70 15.27 -0.39
N ARG A 180 -14.47 15.24 0.92
CA ARG A 180 -13.60 16.19 1.64
C ARG A 180 -12.53 15.41 2.38
N ILE A 181 -11.31 15.93 2.37
CA ILE A 181 -10.16 15.35 3.08
C ILE A 181 -9.75 16.32 4.19
N SER A 182 -10.05 15.96 5.44
CA SER A 182 -9.77 16.74 6.63
C SER A 182 -8.50 16.25 7.33
N GLY A 183 -7.89 17.09 8.17
CA GLY A 183 -6.65 16.79 8.89
C GLY A 183 -5.39 17.44 8.30
N LEU A 184 -5.53 18.14 7.17
CA LEU A 184 -4.41 18.83 6.48
C LEU A 184 -4.46 20.35 6.60
N ALA A 185 -5.50 20.94 7.21
CA ALA A 185 -5.60 22.38 7.37
C ALA A 185 -4.37 22.93 8.13
N GLY A 186 -3.70 23.92 7.56
CA GLY A 186 -2.46 24.50 8.08
C GLY A 186 -1.18 23.72 7.76
N ALA A 187 -1.28 22.54 7.15
CA ALA A 187 -0.10 21.76 6.77
C ALA A 187 0.60 22.37 5.54
N PRO A 188 1.93 22.52 5.56
CA PRO A 188 2.69 22.88 4.37
C PRO A 188 2.74 21.70 3.39
N TYR A 189 2.73 21.99 2.09
CA TYR A 189 2.84 20.97 1.05
C TYR A 189 3.64 21.44 -0.17
N SER A 190 4.16 20.47 -0.92
CA SER A 190 4.63 20.66 -2.30
C SER A 190 3.60 20.14 -3.30
N ASP A 191 3.28 20.94 -4.32
CA ASP A 191 2.48 20.55 -5.48
C ASP A 191 3.41 20.11 -6.64
N ASN A 192 3.36 18.83 -7.01
CA ASN A 192 4.16 18.27 -8.10
C ASN A 192 3.65 18.69 -9.50
N LEU A 193 2.48 19.32 -9.59
CA LEU A 193 1.94 19.86 -10.84
C LEU A 193 2.34 21.32 -11.07
N ALA A 194 3.01 21.95 -10.10
CA ALA A 194 3.49 23.32 -10.22
C ALA A 194 4.48 23.48 -11.38
N ARG A 195 4.46 24.65 -12.04
CA ARG A 195 5.31 24.92 -13.22
C ARG A 195 6.70 25.44 -12.84
N SER A 196 6.90 25.80 -11.57
CA SER A 196 8.16 26.29 -11.04
C SER A 196 8.32 25.94 -9.56
N PRO A 197 9.56 25.90 -9.01
CA PRO A 197 9.79 25.66 -7.59
C PRO A 197 9.11 26.68 -6.66
N GLN A 198 8.97 27.94 -7.10
CA GLN A 198 8.32 29.00 -6.33
C GLN A 198 6.81 28.77 -6.20
N GLU A 199 6.19 28.18 -7.23
CA GLU A 199 4.78 27.81 -7.25
C GLU A 199 4.52 26.45 -6.59
N ALA A 200 5.55 25.72 -6.18
CA ALA A 200 5.38 24.38 -5.64
C ALA A 200 4.97 24.38 -4.17
N ARG A 201 5.42 25.37 -3.38
CA ARG A 201 5.24 25.35 -1.91
C ARG A 201 4.04 26.18 -1.47
N HIS A 202 3.15 25.57 -0.71
CA HIS A 202 1.90 26.15 -0.24
C HIS A 202 1.60 25.73 1.21
N VAL A 203 0.61 26.37 1.82
CA VAL A 203 -0.05 25.92 3.05
C VAL A 203 -1.50 25.62 2.73
N GLN A 204 -2.01 24.49 3.23
CA GLN A 204 -3.39 24.09 3.00
C GLN A 204 -4.36 24.94 3.81
N GLU A 205 -5.37 25.48 3.14
CA GLU A 205 -6.49 26.15 3.78
C GLU A 205 -7.69 25.20 3.87
N GLY A 206 -8.21 24.98 5.08
CA GLY A 206 -9.37 24.10 5.31
C GLY A 206 -9.18 22.66 4.82
N ASP A 207 -10.30 22.00 4.52
CA ASP A 207 -10.31 20.65 3.94
C ASP A 207 -9.81 20.66 2.49
N VAL A 208 -9.12 19.60 2.07
CA VAL A 208 -8.81 19.40 0.66
C VAL A 208 -10.09 18.99 -0.07
N THR A 209 -10.35 19.67 -1.18
CA THR A 209 -11.42 19.34 -2.15
C THR A 209 -10.78 19.14 -3.52
N ILE A 210 -11.34 18.22 -4.32
CA ILE A 210 -10.78 17.83 -5.61
C ILE A 210 -11.72 18.27 -6.72
N GLY A 211 -11.35 19.36 -7.40
CA GLY A 211 -12.04 19.89 -8.59
C GLY A 211 -11.21 19.82 -9.87
N GLY A 212 -10.09 19.11 -9.84
CA GLY A 212 -9.09 19.02 -10.90
C GLY A 212 -7.97 18.06 -10.50
N PRO A 213 -6.92 17.93 -11.32
CA PRO A 213 -5.80 17.06 -10.98
C PRO A 213 -5.05 17.58 -9.75
N VAL A 214 -4.69 16.66 -8.86
CA VAL A 214 -3.95 16.95 -7.62
C VAL A 214 -2.80 15.95 -7.52
N ASP A 215 -1.61 16.45 -7.18
CA ASP A 215 -0.44 15.64 -6.82
C ASP A 215 0.35 16.42 -5.77
N ARG A 216 -0.03 16.25 -4.50
CA ARG A 216 0.47 17.07 -3.39
C ARG A 216 1.07 16.21 -2.29
N ILE A 217 2.27 16.58 -1.86
CA ILE A 217 3.00 15.95 -0.74
C ILE A 217 2.96 16.92 0.43
N TYR A 218 2.19 16.58 1.45
CA TYR A 218 2.05 17.33 2.70
C TYR A 218 3.06 16.86 3.73
N ASP A 219 3.70 17.81 4.40
CA ASP A 219 4.47 17.58 5.63
C ASP A 219 3.49 17.55 6.81
N SER A 220 2.89 16.38 7.03
CA SER A 220 1.91 16.16 8.08
C SER A 220 1.80 14.68 8.47
N ALA A 221 2.01 14.43 9.76
CA ALA A 221 1.76 13.16 10.42
C ALA A 221 0.32 13.04 10.95
N GLU A 222 -0.49 14.10 10.87
CA GLU A 222 -1.82 14.16 11.48
C GLU A 222 -2.77 13.11 10.90
N PRO A 223 -3.69 12.53 11.70
CA PRO A 223 -4.73 11.64 11.19
C PRO A 223 -5.57 12.32 10.11
N ILE A 224 -5.99 11.53 9.11
CA ILE A 224 -6.76 12.01 7.96
C ILE A 224 -8.15 11.41 7.99
N THR A 225 -9.13 12.21 7.61
CA THR A 225 -10.52 11.78 7.45
C THR A 225 -10.98 12.10 6.04
N VAL A 226 -11.53 11.11 5.33
CA VAL A 226 -12.10 11.26 3.99
C VAL A 226 -13.61 11.02 4.06
N THR A 227 -14.40 12.03 3.71
CA THR A 227 -15.85 11.86 3.60
C THR A 227 -16.24 11.23 2.27
N ASP A 228 -17.23 10.35 2.29
CA ASP A 228 -17.78 9.71 1.09
C ASP A 228 -19.31 9.71 1.17
N PRO A 229 -19.95 10.87 0.89
CA PRO A 229 -21.39 11.04 1.11
C PRO A 229 -22.26 10.07 0.31
N GLY A 230 -21.84 9.72 -0.91
CA GLY A 230 -22.59 8.81 -1.79
C GLY A 230 -22.64 7.37 -1.27
N HIS A 231 -21.65 6.95 -0.48
CA HIS A 231 -21.66 5.68 0.25
C HIS A 231 -22.05 5.82 1.72
N GLN A 232 -22.46 7.01 2.17
CA GLN A 232 -22.87 7.30 3.55
C GLN A 232 -21.84 6.82 4.58
N ARG A 233 -20.58 7.15 4.35
CA ARG A 233 -19.48 6.73 5.21
C ARG A 233 -18.38 7.78 5.32
N THR A 234 -17.55 7.58 6.32
CA THR A 234 -16.31 8.31 6.53
C THR A 234 -15.17 7.32 6.70
N ILE A 235 -14.05 7.56 6.02
CA ILE A 235 -12.86 6.72 6.07
C ILE A 235 -11.79 7.45 6.90
N GLY A 236 -11.32 6.82 7.97
CA GLY A 236 -10.25 7.32 8.82
C GLY A 236 -8.90 6.70 8.46
N ILE A 237 -7.83 7.49 8.58
CA ILE A 237 -6.45 7.06 8.34
C ILE A 237 -5.57 7.55 9.50
N ASP A 238 -5.21 6.64 10.39
CA ASP A 238 -4.24 6.89 11.46
C ASP A 238 -2.84 6.44 11.02
N LYS A 239 -1.81 7.18 11.44
CA LYS A 239 -0.43 7.00 10.98
C LYS A 239 0.54 7.01 12.14
N ARG A 240 1.58 6.18 12.08
CA ARG A 240 2.72 6.24 13.01
C ARG A 240 4.02 6.15 12.25
N ASN A 241 4.97 7.02 12.59
CA ASN A 241 6.26 7.17 11.91
C ASN A 241 6.11 7.35 10.39
N ALA A 242 5.01 7.98 9.94
CA ALA A 242 4.75 8.35 8.56
C ALA A 242 4.44 9.86 8.52
N PRO A 243 5.49 10.71 8.52
CA PRO A 243 5.35 12.16 8.63
C PRO A 243 4.86 12.84 7.36
N SER A 244 4.70 12.10 6.26
CA SER A 244 4.22 12.63 4.99
C SER A 244 2.85 12.07 4.64
N THR A 245 1.96 12.95 4.17
CA THR A 245 0.69 12.56 3.57
C THR A 245 0.69 12.97 2.11
N ILE A 246 0.33 12.08 1.19
CA ILE A 246 0.23 12.43 -0.24
C ILE A 246 -1.23 12.36 -0.65
N VAL A 247 -1.72 13.41 -1.30
CA VAL A 247 -3.05 13.41 -1.92
C VAL A 247 -2.85 13.43 -3.42
N TRP A 248 -3.39 12.42 -4.10
CA TRP A 248 -3.31 12.31 -5.55
C TRP A 248 -4.64 11.92 -6.16
N ASN A 249 -5.03 12.64 -7.22
CA ASN A 249 -6.08 12.24 -8.13
C ASN A 249 -5.65 12.70 -9.54
N PRO A 250 -5.61 11.79 -10.54
CA PRO A 250 -5.12 12.13 -11.87
C PRO A 250 -6.05 13.07 -12.63
N TRP A 251 -7.32 13.14 -12.22
CA TRP A 251 -8.41 13.73 -12.99
C TRP A 251 -8.49 13.13 -14.41
N SER A 252 -9.40 13.65 -15.24
CA SER A 252 -9.47 13.26 -16.65
C SER A 252 -8.19 13.56 -17.42
N THR A 253 -7.45 14.61 -17.01
CA THR A 253 -6.25 15.08 -17.69
C THR A 253 -5.11 14.07 -17.63
N TYR A 254 -4.87 13.45 -16.48
CA TYR A 254 -3.78 12.49 -16.30
C TYR A 254 -4.25 11.04 -16.24
N SER A 255 -5.56 10.75 -16.21
CA SER A 255 -6.07 9.37 -16.32
C SER A 255 -6.05 8.85 -17.75
N ALA A 256 -6.45 9.68 -18.74
CA ALA A 256 -6.52 9.29 -20.15
C ALA A 256 -5.24 8.64 -20.75
N PRO A 257 -4.01 9.07 -20.38
CA PRO A 257 -2.80 8.42 -20.88
C PRO A 257 -2.39 7.15 -20.10
N LEU A 258 -3.10 6.75 -19.04
CA LEU A 258 -2.79 5.56 -18.24
C LEU A 258 -3.44 4.31 -18.86
N PRO A 259 -2.69 3.40 -19.49
CA PRO A 259 -3.27 2.23 -20.16
C PRO A 259 -3.81 1.17 -19.18
N ASP A 260 -3.51 1.33 -17.89
CA ASP A 260 -3.90 0.43 -16.81
C ASP A 260 -5.01 1.02 -15.91
N MET A 261 -5.61 2.14 -16.31
CA MET A 261 -6.74 2.80 -15.65
C MET A 261 -7.79 3.21 -16.68
N ALA A 262 -9.07 2.91 -16.44
CA ALA A 262 -10.12 3.37 -17.35
C ALA A 262 -10.38 4.88 -17.17
N ASP A 263 -10.66 5.58 -18.28
CA ASP A 263 -10.82 7.03 -18.34
C ASP A 263 -11.88 7.58 -17.37
N ASP A 264 -12.92 6.78 -17.08
CA ASP A 264 -14.06 7.11 -16.24
C ASP A 264 -13.87 6.75 -14.75
N GLU A 265 -12.70 6.25 -14.35
CA GLU A 265 -12.45 5.79 -12.98
C GLU A 265 -11.90 6.87 -12.04
N PHE A 266 -11.34 7.97 -12.56
CA PHE A 266 -10.79 9.03 -11.70
C PHE A 266 -11.79 9.63 -10.70
N PRO A 267 -13.11 9.72 -10.98
CA PRO A 267 -14.06 10.22 -9.98
C PRO A 267 -14.30 9.23 -8.83
N ALA A 268 -14.07 7.93 -9.04
CA ALA A 268 -14.38 6.87 -8.08
C ALA A 268 -13.22 6.60 -7.10
N MET A 269 -12.16 7.42 -7.13
CA MET A 269 -10.94 7.16 -6.37
C MET A 269 -10.27 8.43 -5.88
N VAL A 270 -9.56 8.30 -4.77
CA VAL A 270 -8.54 9.27 -4.35
C VAL A 270 -7.40 8.52 -3.68
N CYS A 271 -6.17 8.87 -4.01
CA CYS A 271 -5.04 8.40 -3.24
C CYS A 271 -4.83 9.30 -2.03
N VAL A 272 -4.83 8.69 -0.85
CA VAL A 272 -4.39 9.31 0.39
C VAL A 272 -3.31 8.43 0.99
N GLU A 273 -2.08 8.74 0.63
CA GLU A 273 -0.91 7.92 0.93
C GLU A 273 -0.28 8.36 2.24
N SER A 274 0.36 7.41 2.91
CA SER A 274 1.08 7.64 4.16
C SER A 274 2.51 7.17 4.00
N GLY A 275 3.48 8.03 4.31
CA GLY A 275 4.89 7.68 4.11
C GLY A 275 5.88 8.55 4.86
N ALA A 276 7.15 8.25 4.62
CA ALA A 276 8.31 9.04 4.99
C ALA A 276 9.12 9.24 3.71
N VAL A 277 8.95 10.40 3.09
CA VAL A 277 9.49 10.71 1.76
C VAL A 277 10.19 12.07 1.78
N ARG A 278 11.01 12.34 0.77
CA ARG A 278 11.73 13.60 0.58
C ARG A 278 12.56 13.97 1.82
N GLU A 279 12.37 15.17 2.37
CA GLU A 279 13.01 15.66 3.59
C GLU A 279 12.83 14.74 4.81
N HIS A 280 11.82 13.87 4.80
CA HIS A 280 11.52 12.93 5.87
C HIS A 280 12.05 11.51 5.62
N ALA A 281 12.79 11.29 4.54
CA ALA A 281 13.36 9.99 4.22
C ALA A 281 14.29 9.50 5.35
N PRO A 282 13.99 8.36 6.02
CA PRO A 282 14.84 7.85 7.07
C PRO A 282 16.18 7.36 6.55
N THR A 283 17.24 7.60 7.32
CA THR A 283 18.54 6.94 7.15
C THR A 283 18.65 5.79 8.14
N ILE A 284 18.80 4.58 7.62
CA ILE A 284 18.87 3.35 8.40
C ILE A 284 20.34 2.94 8.53
N GLU A 285 20.85 2.93 9.75
CA GLU A 285 22.22 2.48 10.07
C GLU A 285 22.43 0.98 9.79
N PRO A 286 23.68 0.52 9.55
CA PRO A 286 23.99 -0.90 9.37
C PRO A 286 23.42 -1.78 10.49
N GLY A 287 22.66 -2.80 10.11
CA GLY A 287 22.01 -3.75 11.02
C GLY A 287 20.76 -3.23 11.74
N ALA A 288 20.46 -1.93 11.65
CA ALA A 288 19.30 -1.29 12.26
C ALA A 288 18.03 -1.44 11.38
N SER A 289 16.90 -1.07 11.97
CA SER A 289 15.61 -1.07 11.30
C SER A 289 14.87 0.25 11.49
N TRP A 290 14.06 0.60 10.51
CA TRP A 290 13.05 1.66 10.59
C TRP A 290 11.67 1.08 10.29
N SER A 291 10.62 1.61 10.91
CA SER A 291 9.26 1.14 10.68
C SER A 291 8.22 2.25 10.67
N MET A 292 7.16 2.02 9.90
CA MET A 292 5.96 2.85 9.86
C MET A 292 4.69 2.00 9.95
N GLN A 293 3.59 2.65 10.25
CA GLN A 293 2.29 2.03 10.34
C GLN A 293 1.18 2.93 9.82
N VAL A 294 0.19 2.30 9.19
CA VAL A 294 -1.04 2.93 8.74
C VAL A 294 -2.21 2.08 9.23
N THR A 295 -3.25 2.71 9.77
CA THR A 295 -4.50 2.03 10.12
C THR A 295 -5.65 2.72 9.42
N LEU A 296 -6.40 1.97 8.61
CA LEU A 296 -7.63 2.43 7.98
C LEU A 296 -8.83 1.98 8.81
N SER A 297 -9.78 2.89 9.02
CA SER A 297 -11.06 2.63 9.69
C SER A 297 -12.21 3.19 8.86
N VAL A 298 -13.42 2.71 9.13
CA VAL A 298 -14.63 3.14 8.43
C VAL A 298 -15.75 3.33 9.44
N GLU A 299 -16.43 4.47 9.34
CA GLU A 299 -17.61 4.78 10.14
C GLU A 299 -18.81 5.02 9.22
N SER A 300 -19.93 4.37 9.53
CA SER A 300 -21.20 4.64 8.84
C SER A 300 -21.75 5.99 9.27
N THR A 301 -22.23 6.77 8.30
CA THR A 301 -22.95 8.02 8.54
C THR A 301 -24.44 7.90 8.21
N ALA A 302 -24.94 6.69 7.95
CA ALA A 302 -26.36 6.43 7.79
C ALA A 302 -27.06 6.60 9.16
N VAL A 303 -28.06 7.49 9.21
CA VAL A 303 -28.93 7.74 10.38
C VAL A 303 -30.11 6.79 10.37
#